data_AF-A0A0K6G7A9-F1
#
_entry.id   AF-A0A0K6G7A9-F1
#
_cell.length_a   1.000
_cell.length_b   1.000
_cell.length_c   1.000
_cell.angle_alpha   90.00
_cell.angle_beta   90.00
_cell.angle_gamma   90.00
#
_symmetry.space_group_name_H-M   'P 1'
#
loop_
_entity.id
_entity.type
_entity.pdbx_description
1 polymer ?
#
loop_
_entity_poly.entity_id
_entity_poly.type
_entity_poly.pdbx_seq_one_letter_code
_entity_poly.pdbx_strand_id
1 'polypeptide(L)'
;MMMLSALLIGLATAAATAHAHSTVWGVWINGVDQGNGQNQYIRSPPNNNPVKDLNSNAVACNANNRAVPTTLKVKAGDTVTFEWFHDSRNDEIIATSHKGPIVVYIAPTSSNGAGNVWVKLYQEGYNGNWAVDKLIAARGKHSIRIPNIAAGNYLLRPELITLHEADTAYSANPARGVQLYMSCIQIEVQSSGSALPSGVAFPGLFYKAEGRLPPFKISFHLTDRLAIVCIMTISVSQYLVIGANRGLGLEFVRQLLRTPENKVIATYRDASKLDELNKLGSERSNAGRLESVRLDMNDDESCKAAANEIRSKAGFIDTLIINAGIIDDTNSLLQKNIDDLANLFQNNVLGPLRITQHFAPLLNTRQLSKLVFLTSQIGSISRGKNGISPSYGISKAALNMMGRKLAHELEPSNVAVVLVHPGWVQTDMGGPNAPITPAQSISGMLKVIDKVDLKNSGEYWQWDGQQLPW
;
A
#
# COMPACT_ATOMS: atom_id res chain seq x y z
N MET A 1 -27.77 -46.28 -48.51
CA MET A 1 -27.06 -45.18 -49.19
C MET A 1 -26.08 -44.59 -48.19
N MET A 2 -24.79 -44.86 -48.38
CA MET A 2 -23.56 -44.24 -47.82
C MET A 2 -23.51 -43.99 -46.29
N MET A 3 -22.73 -44.78 -45.55
CA MET A 3 -21.32 -44.52 -45.20
C MET A 3 -21.10 -43.15 -44.54
N LEU A 4 -20.69 -43.14 -43.27
CA LEU A 4 -19.38 -42.62 -42.88
C LEU A 4 -18.98 -43.07 -41.47
N SER A 5 -17.93 -43.89 -41.43
CA SER A 5 -17.08 -44.13 -40.27
C SER A 5 -16.18 -42.91 -40.04
N ALA A 6 -15.96 -42.51 -38.79
CA ALA A 6 -14.73 -41.82 -38.40
C ALA A 6 -14.44 -42.06 -36.91
N LEU A 7 -13.42 -42.88 -36.67
CA LEU A 7 -12.68 -42.94 -35.41
C LEU A 7 -12.27 -41.53 -34.99
N LEU A 8 -12.65 -41.09 -33.79
CA LEU A 8 -11.89 -40.07 -33.08
C LEU A 8 -10.94 -40.78 -32.13
N ILE A 9 -9.67 -40.78 -32.53
CA ILE A 9 -8.52 -41.11 -31.70
C ILE A 9 -8.49 -40.08 -30.56
N GLY A 10 -8.73 -40.56 -29.33
CA GLY A 10 -8.51 -39.79 -28.12
C GLY A 10 -7.01 -39.58 -27.90
N LEU A 11 -6.45 -38.53 -28.50
CA LEU A 11 -5.19 -37.95 -28.05
C LEU A 11 -5.50 -37.10 -26.82
N ALA A 12 -5.59 -37.76 -25.66
CA ALA A 12 -5.39 -37.09 -24.40
C ALA A 12 -3.92 -36.66 -24.35
N THR A 13 -3.61 -35.46 -24.82
CA THR A 13 -2.39 -34.77 -24.42
C THR A 13 -2.52 -34.52 -22.92
N ALA A 14 -2.04 -35.46 -22.11
CA ALA A 14 -1.60 -35.16 -20.78
C ALA A 14 -0.50 -34.11 -20.93
N ALA A 15 -0.87 -32.84 -20.81
CA ALA A 15 0.09 -31.80 -20.54
C ALA A 15 0.70 -32.18 -19.19
N ALA A 16 1.86 -32.85 -19.24
CA ALA A 16 2.71 -33.00 -18.09
C ALA A 16 3.01 -31.58 -17.63
N THR A 17 2.32 -31.13 -16.58
CA THR A 17 2.68 -29.95 -15.84
C THR A 17 4.02 -30.29 -15.20
N ALA A 18 5.12 -30.01 -15.90
CA ALA A 18 6.44 -30.09 -15.33
C ALA A 18 6.50 -29.09 -14.16
N HIS A 19 6.35 -29.60 -12.94
CA HIS A 19 6.63 -28.86 -11.72
C HIS A 19 8.15 -28.70 -11.63
N ALA A 20 8.71 -27.75 -12.38
CA ALA A 20 10.11 -27.37 -12.22
C ALA A 20 10.23 -26.33 -11.10
N HIS A 21 10.53 -26.81 -9.89
CA HIS A 21 10.82 -26.04 -8.68
C HIS A 21 12.24 -25.43 -8.69
N SER A 22 12.77 -24.91 -7.57
CA SER A 22 14.13 -24.39 -7.54
C SER A 22 14.75 -24.37 -6.15
N THR A 23 16.08 -24.50 -6.07
CA THR A 23 16.86 -24.29 -4.85
C THR A 23 18.19 -23.60 -5.14
N VAL A 24 18.84 -23.05 -4.12
CA VAL A 24 20.17 -22.44 -4.28
C VAL A 24 21.23 -23.53 -4.25
N TRP A 25 22.09 -23.56 -5.26
CA TRP A 25 23.18 -24.54 -5.40
C TRP A 25 24.54 -23.96 -5.08
N GLY A 26 24.75 -22.68 -5.34
CA GLY A 26 26.05 -22.05 -5.20
C GLY A 26 25.99 -20.55 -5.02
N VAL A 27 27.12 -20.00 -4.61
CA VAL A 27 27.32 -18.56 -4.44
C VAL A 27 28.60 -18.15 -5.17
N TRP A 28 28.57 -16.98 -5.80
CA TRP A 28 29.74 -16.33 -6.36
C TRP A 28 30.04 -15.04 -5.59
N ILE A 29 31.31 -14.79 -5.27
CA ILE A 29 31.75 -13.57 -4.58
C ILE A 29 32.67 -12.81 -5.52
N ASN A 30 32.28 -11.58 -5.88
CA ASN A 30 33.00 -10.73 -6.83
C ASN A 30 33.33 -11.45 -8.16
N GLY A 31 32.40 -12.29 -8.63
CA GLY A 31 32.56 -13.07 -9.86
C GLY A 31 33.38 -14.35 -9.73
N VAL A 32 33.78 -14.76 -8.52
CA VAL A 32 34.49 -16.01 -8.25
C VAL A 32 33.53 -17.07 -7.68
N ASP A 33 33.39 -18.20 -8.37
CA ASP A 33 32.58 -19.35 -7.94
C ASP A 33 33.12 -19.92 -6.62
N GLN A 34 32.25 -20.07 -5.61
CA GLN A 34 32.58 -20.70 -4.33
C GLN A 34 32.33 -22.21 -4.32
N GLY A 35 32.00 -22.81 -5.47
CA GLY A 35 31.73 -24.24 -5.63
C GLY A 35 30.31 -24.63 -5.21
N ASN A 36 30.02 -25.94 -5.15
CA ASN A 36 28.73 -26.43 -4.70
C ASN A 36 28.55 -26.14 -3.18
N GLY A 37 27.54 -25.35 -2.85
CA GLY A 37 27.25 -24.94 -1.49
C GLY A 37 26.35 -25.87 -0.69
N GLN A 38 25.72 -26.85 -1.35
CA GLN A 38 24.74 -27.71 -0.70
C GLN A 38 25.33 -28.46 0.50
N ASN A 39 24.74 -28.28 1.67
CA ASN A 39 25.20 -28.80 2.96
C ASN A 39 26.65 -28.40 3.34
N GLN A 40 27.28 -27.46 2.64
CA GLN A 40 28.63 -26.95 2.93
C GLN A 40 28.56 -25.56 3.57
N TYR A 41 28.09 -24.57 2.81
CA TYR A 41 27.84 -23.20 3.28
C TYR A 41 26.37 -22.77 3.12
N ILE A 42 25.56 -23.60 2.44
CA ILE A 42 24.11 -23.46 2.33
C ILE A 42 23.45 -24.44 3.28
N ARG A 43 22.59 -23.94 4.16
CA ARG A 43 21.66 -24.74 4.97
C ARG A 43 20.57 -25.27 4.03
N SER A 44 20.88 -26.39 3.40
CA SER A 44 20.10 -26.89 2.26
C SER A 44 18.78 -27.51 2.73
N PRO A 45 17.67 -27.18 2.06
CA PRO A 45 16.43 -27.91 2.27
C PRO A 45 16.57 -29.37 1.84
N PRO A 46 15.71 -30.27 2.35
CA PRO A 46 15.77 -31.70 2.03
C PRO A 46 15.38 -32.01 0.58
N ASN A 47 14.68 -31.10 -0.08
CA ASN A 47 14.26 -31.17 -1.48
C ASN A 47 14.07 -29.74 -2.01
N ASN A 48 13.71 -29.61 -3.30
CA ASN A 48 13.43 -28.33 -3.94
C ASN A 48 11.96 -27.89 -3.81
N ASN A 49 11.13 -28.58 -3.02
CA ASN A 49 9.72 -28.19 -2.87
C ASN A 49 9.56 -26.84 -2.18
N PRO A 50 8.51 -26.08 -2.52
CA PRO A 50 8.24 -24.80 -1.89
C PRO A 50 7.72 -24.96 -0.46
N VAL A 51 8.01 -23.96 0.38
CA VAL A 51 7.26 -23.74 1.62
C VAL A 51 5.99 -22.98 1.26
N LYS A 52 4.81 -23.60 1.48
CA LYS A 52 3.50 -22.97 1.25
C LYS A 52 2.81 -22.54 2.55
N ASP A 53 3.04 -23.25 3.65
CA ASP A 53 2.49 -22.90 4.96
C ASP A 53 3.26 -21.72 5.57
N LEU A 54 2.64 -20.54 5.50
CA LEU A 54 3.23 -19.30 5.98
C LEU A 54 3.41 -19.29 7.52
N ASN A 55 2.68 -20.15 8.26
CA ASN A 55 2.77 -20.30 9.73
C ASN A 55 3.97 -21.15 10.14
N SER A 56 4.57 -21.88 9.20
CA SER A 56 5.63 -22.81 9.51
C SER A 56 6.92 -22.11 9.90
N ASN A 57 7.63 -22.67 10.88
CA ASN A 57 9.00 -22.29 11.18
C ASN A 57 9.95 -22.45 9.98
N ALA A 58 9.57 -23.28 9.00
CA ALA A 58 10.29 -23.43 7.74
C ALA A 58 10.36 -22.11 6.94
N VAL A 59 9.46 -21.15 7.16
CA VAL A 59 9.54 -19.86 6.46
C VAL A 59 10.84 -19.11 6.78
N ALA A 60 11.38 -19.24 7.99
CA ALA A 60 12.60 -18.54 8.38
C ALA A 60 13.79 -18.92 7.52
N CYS A 61 13.96 -20.21 7.24
CA CYS A 61 15.22 -20.70 6.68
C CYS A 61 15.06 -22.07 5.99
N ASN A 62 13.89 -22.29 5.40
CA ASN A 62 13.41 -23.57 4.86
C ASN A 62 13.38 -24.70 5.92
N ALA A 63 12.87 -25.87 5.51
CA ALA A 63 12.94 -27.09 6.30
C ALA A 63 14.40 -27.51 6.51
N ASN A 64 14.70 -28.17 7.64
CA ASN A 64 16.06 -28.62 7.99
C ASN A 64 17.08 -27.48 8.16
N ASN A 65 16.68 -26.35 8.75
CA ASN A 65 17.56 -25.24 9.14
C ASN A 65 18.60 -25.68 10.20
N ARG A 66 19.71 -26.25 9.74
CA ARG A 66 20.84 -26.71 10.55
C ARG A 66 22.12 -25.99 10.15
N ALA A 67 23.02 -25.77 11.11
CA ALA A 67 24.34 -25.24 10.82
C ALA A 67 25.13 -26.18 9.89
N VAL A 68 25.94 -25.60 9.01
CA VAL A 68 26.77 -26.29 8.02
C VAL A 68 28.25 -25.96 8.25
N PRO A 69 29.21 -26.78 7.79
CA PRO A 69 30.60 -26.70 8.23
C PRO A 69 31.38 -25.50 7.70
N THR A 70 30.91 -24.84 6.64
CA THR A 70 31.62 -23.75 5.98
C THR A 70 30.86 -22.42 6.13
N THR A 71 31.62 -21.33 6.26
CA THR A 71 31.14 -19.96 6.29
C THR A 71 31.90 -19.15 5.24
N LEU A 72 31.19 -18.52 4.31
CA LEU A 72 31.80 -17.73 3.25
C LEU A 72 32.23 -16.35 3.76
N LYS A 73 33.46 -15.94 3.45
CA LYS A 73 33.98 -14.64 3.88
C LYS A 73 33.62 -13.55 2.89
N VAL A 74 33.00 -12.48 3.37
CA VAL A 74 32.61 -11.31 2.57
C VAL A 74 32.98 -10.01 3.29
N LYS A 75 33.03 -8.91 2.53
CA LYS A 75 33.25 -7.55 3.02
C LYS A 75 32.14 -6.63 2.51
N ALA A 76 31.91 -5.53 3.21
CA ALA A 76 31.08 -4.45 2.70
C ALA A 76 31.52 -4.04 1.28
N GLY A 77 30.54 -3.90 0.38
CA GLY A 77 30.76 -3.58 -1.03
C GLY A 77 30.94 -4.79 -1.95
N ASP A 78 31.23 -5.99 -1.42
CA ASP A 78 31.32 -7.21 -2.21
C ASP A 78 30.00 -7.50 -2.92
N THR A 79 30.11 -8.00 -4.16
CA THR A 79 28.97 -8.49 -4.91
C THR A 79 28.81 -9.98 -4.67
N VAL A 80 27.68 -10.37 -4.07
CA VAL A 80 27.31 -11.76 -3.82
C VAL A 80 26.24 -12.15 -4.82
N THR A 81 26.50 -13.21 -5.59
CA THR A 81 25.57 -13.74 -6.58
C THR A 81 25.07 -15.11 -6.14
N PHE A 82 23.76 -15.30 -6.14
CA PHE A 82 23.11 -16.55 -5.81
C PHE A 82 22.78 -17.31 -7.09
N GLU A 83 23.06 -18.60 -7.11
CA GLU A 83 22.88 -19.47 -8.26
C GLU A 83 21.83 -20.54 -7.98
N TRP A 84 20.79 -20.58 -8.83
CA TRP A 84 19.56 -21.36 -8.66
C TRP A 84 19.40 -22.41 -9.75
N PHE A 85 18.96 -23.62 -9.37
CA PHE A 85 18.71 -24.74 -10.29
C PHE A 85 17.62 -25.67 -9.76
N HIS A 86 17.09 -26.52 -10.63
CA HIS A 86 15.98 -27.41 -10.34
C HIS A 86 16.43 -28.69 -9.63
N ASP A 87 17.11 -29.60 -10.34
CA ASP A 87 17.49 -30.94 -9.86
C ASP A 87 19.01 -31.13 -9.76
N SER A 88 19.76 -30.39 -10.56
CA SER A 88 21.22 -30.49 -10.68
C SER A 88 21.85 -29.16 -11.07
N ARG A 89 23.05 -28.87 -10.56
CA ARG A 89 23.76 -27.64 -10.92
C ARG A 89 23.96 -27.57 -12.44
N ASN A 90 23.56 -26.46 -13.06
CA ASN A 90 23.58 -26.18 -14.52
C ASN A 90 22.41 -26.77 -15.34
N ASP A 91 21.31 -27.17 -14.71
CA ASP A 91 20.07 -27.54 -15.42
C ASP A 91 19.07 -26.38 -15.54
N GLU A 92 17.78 -26.70 -15.66
CA GLU A 92 16.70 -25.72 -15.65
C GLU A 92 16.64 -24.94 -14.33
N ILE A 93 16.37 -23.65 -14.40
CA ILE A 93 16.39 -22.80 -13.20
C ILE A 93 15.13 -23.03 -12.35
N ILE A 94 14.00 -22.84 -13.02
CA ILE A 94 12.64 -22.94 -12.51
C ILE A 94 11.70 -22.87 -13.72
N ALA A 95 10.51 -23.48 -13.66
CA ALA A 95 9.56 -23.43 -14.77
C ALA A 95 9.14 -21.98 -15.07
N THR A 96 8.98 -21.65 -16.35
CA THR A 96 8.60 -20.29 -16.78
C THR A 96 7.23 -19.83 -16.26
N SER A 97 6.38 -20.76 -15.81
CA SER A 97 5.11 -20.47 -15.14
C SER A 97 5.29 -19.88 -13.73
N HIS A 98 6.43 -20.08 -13.08
CA HIS A 98 6.70 -19.70 -11.69
C HIS A 98 7.03 -18.21 -11.54
N LYS A 99 6.18 -17.34 -12.10
CA LYS A 99 6.36 -15.89 -12.04
C LYS A 99 6.32 -15.38 -10.61
N GLY A 100 7.18 -14.41 -10.31
CA GLY A 100 7.10 -13.65 -9.06
C GLY A 100 8.39 -12.91 -8.71
N PRO A 101 8.44 -12.27 -7.52
CA PRO A 101 9.58 -11.46 -7.09
C PRO A 101 10.72 -12.29 -6.50
N ILE A 102 11.88 -11.64 -6.38
CA ILE A 102 13.07 -12.12 -5.65
C ILE A 102 13.34 -11.19 -4.49
N VAL A 103 13.62 -11.72 -3.31
CA VAL A 103 13.96 -10.93 -2.12
C VAL A 103 15.17 -11.55 -1.43
N VAL A 104 16.02 -10.72 -0.82
CA VAL A 104 17.13 -11.20 0.01
C VAL A 104 17.09 -10.56 1.38
N TYR A 105 17.15 -11.40 2.42
CA TYR A 105 17.25 -10.97 3.82
C TYR A 105 18.59 -11.36 4.42
N ILE A 106 18.94 -10.71 5.54
CA ILE A 106 20.07 -11.06 6.38
C ILE A 106 19.66 -11.13 7.85
N ALA A 107 20.23 -12.07 8.62
CA ALA A 107 20.06 -12.16 10.06
C ALA A 107 21.36 -12.62 10.74
N PRO A 108 21.62 -12.28 12.02
CA PRO A 108 22.74 -12.85 12.76
C PRO A 108 22.64 -14.37 12.86
N THR A 109 23.73 -15.11 12.63
CA THR A 109 23.72 -16.59 12.67
C THR A 109 23.30 -17.14 14.03
N SER A 110 23.64 -16.42 15.12
CA SER A 110 23.26 -16.77 16.50
C SER A 110 21.76 -16.78 16.74
N SER A 111 20.98 -16.02 15.96
CA SER A 111 19.51 -16.03 16.06
C SER A 111 18.89 -17.31 15.52
N ASN A 112 19.62 -18.07 14.71
CA ASN A 112 19.11 -19.18 13.92
C ASN A 112 17.86 -18.82 13.08
N GLY A 113 17.65 -17.53 12.78
CA GLY A 113 16.47 -17.03 12.08
C GLY A 113 15.23 -16.81 12.95
N ALA A 114 15.32 -16.96 14.27
CA ALA A 114 14.21 -16.78 15.20
C ALA A 114 14.07 -15.32 15.69
N GLY A 115 12.83 -14.85 15.84
CA GLY A 115 12.52 -13.51 16.32
C GLY A 115 12.63 -12.42 15.24
N ASN A 116 12.61 -11.15 15.66
CA ASN A 116 12.62 -9.97 14.78
C ASN A 116 14.03 -9.63 14.25
N VAL A 117 14.64 -10.58 13.53
CA VAL A 117 16.07 -10.57 13.21
C VAL A 117 16.38 -10.41 11.72
N TRP A 118 15.39 -10.62 10.85
CA TRP A 118 15.59 -10.59 9.40
C TRP A 118 15.50 -9.16 8.86
N VAL A 119 16.61 -8.64 8.35
CA VAL A 119 16.68 -7.33 7.69
C VAL A 119 16.70 -7.54 6.18
N LYS A 120 15.81 -6.86 5.44
CA LYS A 120 15.78 -6.94 3.97
C LYS A 120 16.96 -6.17 3.37
N LEU A 121 17.72 -6.83 2.51
CA LEU A 121 18.84 -6.24 1.79
C LEU A 121 18.51 -5.89 0.34
N TYR A 122 17.65 -6.69 -0.28
CA TYR A 122 17.36 -6.57 -1.70
C TYR A 122 15.94 -7.03 -2.01
N GLN A 123 15.37 -6.45 -3.06
CA GLN A 123 14.13 -6.89 -3.65
C GLN A 123 14.10 -6.54 -5.13
N GLU A 124 13.61 -7.47 -5.95
CA GLU A 124 13.22 -7.21 -7.32
C GLU A 124 11.81 -7.74 -7.57
N GLY A 125 10.91 -6.85 -8.00
CA GLY A 125 9.52 -7.16 -8.32
C GLY A 125 9.24 -7.13 -9.82
N TYR A 126 7.97 -6.91 -10.19
CA TYR A 126 7.58 -6.73 -11.58
C TYR A 126 7.95 -5.34 -12.10
N ASN A 127 8.65 -5.27 -13.23
CA ASN A 127 8.94 -4.02 -13.96
C ASN A 127 8.95 -4.32 -15.47
N GLY A 128 7.78 -4.59 -16.03
CA GLY A 128 7.60 -5.06 -17.42
C GLY A 128 7.90 -6.55 -17.63
N ASN A 129 8.84 -7.11 -16.87
CA ASN A 129 9.09 -8.54 -16.72
C ASN A 129 9.18 -8.89 -15.22
N TRP A 130 8.92 -10.15 -14.88
CA TRP A 130 9.11 -10.65 -13.52
C TRP A 130 10.59 -10.84 -13.16
N ALA A 131 10.92 -10.76 -11.87
CA ALA A 131 12.28 -11.05 -11.40
C ALA A 131 12.71 -12.47 -11.77
N VAL A 132 11.79 -13.44 -11.70
CA VAL A 132 12.04 -14.81 -12.18
C VAL A 132 12.37 -14.86 -13.69
N ASP A 133 11.76 -14.01 -14.53
CA ASP A 133 12.10 -13.95 -15.96
C ASP A 133 13.54 -13.52 -16.17
N LYS A 134 13.97 -12.53 -15.40
CA LYS A 134 15.35 -12.04 -15.42
C LYS A 134 16.31 -13.08 -14.86
N LEU A 135 15.93 -13.81 -13.82
CA LEU A 135 16.72 -14.91 -13.27
C LEU A 135 16.94 -16.01 -14.32
N ILE A 136 15.88 -16.41 -15.03
CA ILE A 136 15.97 -17.39 -16.12
C ILE A 136 16.87 -16.85 -17.23
N ALA A 137 16.67 -15.60 -17.67
CA ALA A 137 17.51 -14.96 -18.69
C ALA A 137 18.98 -14.85 -18.25
N ALA A 138 19.23 -14.68 -16.95
CA ALA A 138 20.55 -14.64 -16.33
C ALA A 138 21.10 -16.04 -15.97
N ARG A 139 20.50 -17.12 -16.49
CA ARG A 139 20.92 -18.51 -16.23
C ARG A 139 21.02 -18.84 -14.74
N GLY A 140 20.00 -18.46 -13.99
CA GLY A 140 19.88 -18.78 -12.56
C GLY A 140 20.65 -17.85 -11.63
N LYS A 141 21.22 -16.75 -12.14
CA LYS A 141 22.07 -15.85 -11.34
C LYS A 141 21.37 -14.54 -11.04
N HIS A 142 21.34 -14.16 -9.76
CA HIS A 142 20.99 -12.80 -9.34
C HIS A 142 21.95 -12.32 -8.25
N SER A 143 22.22 -11.02 -8.21
CA SER A 143 23.30 -10.46 -7.39
C SER A 143 22.82 -9.35 -6.47
N ILE A 144 23.47 -9.25 -5.30
CA ILE A 144 23.33 -8.13 -4.37
C ILE A 144 24.71 -7.58 -4.00
N ARG A 145 24.74 -6.34 -3.49
CA ARG A 145 25.94 -5.81 -2.82
C ARG A 145 25.77 -5.92 -1.31
N ILE A 146 26.81 -6.39 -0.64
CA ILE A 146 26.84 -6.43 0.83
C ILE A 146 26.89 -4.99 1.35
N PRO A 147 25.91 -4.55 2.17
CA PRO A 147 25.90 -3.21 2.73
C PRO A 147 27.04 -3.01 3.74
N ASN A 148 27.25 -1.76 4.17
CA ASN A 148 28.23 -1.44 5.20
C ASN A 148 27.75 -1.85 6.61
N ILE A 149 27.82 -3.15 6.90
CA ILE A 149 27.38 -3.75 8.17
C ILE A 149 28.55 -4.23 9.03
N ALA A 150 28.31 -4.30 10.33
CA ALA A 150 29.28 -4.69 11.34
C ALA A 150 29.81 -6.11 11.09
N ALA A 151 31.08 -6.33 11.45
CA ALA A 151 31.70 -7.64 11.34
C ALA A 151 30.96 -8.68 12.19
N GLY A 152 30.85 -9.90 11.68
CA GLY A 152 30.15 -10.97 12.37
C GLY A 152 29.64 -12.08 11.45
N ASN A 153 29.05 -13.10 12.06
CA ASN A 153 28.46 -14.23 11.35
C ASN A 153 26.98 -13.97 11.07
N TYR A 154 26.58 -14.09 9.81
CA TYR A 154 25.22 -13.87 9.36
C TYR A 154 24.70 -15.01 8.47
N LEU A 155 23.38 -15.07 8.35
CA LEU A 155 22.65 -15.86 7.37
C LEU A 155 22.12 -14.94 6.29
N LEU A 156 22.53 -15.14 5.03
CA LEU A 156 21.83 -14.57 3.87
C LEU A 156 20.70 -15.50 3.44
N ARG A 157 19.51 -14.96 3.24
CA ARG A 157 18.30 -15.69 2.84
C ARG A 157 17.78 -15.11 1.52
N PRO A 158 18.33 -15.52 0.37
CA PRO A 158 17.71 -15.25 -0.92
C PRO A 158 16.45 -16.12 -1.07
N GLU A 159 15.40 -15.54 -1.63
CA GLU A 159 14.07 -16.14 -1.74
C GLU A 159 13.45 -15.83 -3.09
N LEU A 160 13.00 -16.88 -3.79
CA LEU A 160 12.04 -16.78 -4.89
C LEU A 160 10.64 -16.92 -4.30
N ILE A 161 9.76 -15.98 -4.62
CA ILE A 161 8.34 -16.05 -4.27
C ILE A 161 7.59 -16.25 -5.58
N THR A 162 6.87 -17.34 -5.75
CA THR A 162 6.17 -17.64 -7.01
C THR A 162 4.67 -17.66 -6.81
N LEU A 163 3.95 -17.12 -7.79
CA LEU A 163 2.58 -16.61 -7.61
C LEU A 163 1.53 -17.33 -8.47
N HIS A 164 1.93 -18.37 -9.21
CA HIS A 164 1.07 -19.09 -10.16
C HIS A 164 -0.09 -19.87 -9.50
N GLU A 165 -0.01 -20.12 -8.19
CA GLU A 165 -1.06 -20.75 -7.37
C GLU A 165 -1.53 -19.86 -6.22
N ALA A 166 -1.18 -18.58 -6.22
CA ALA A 166 -1.43 -17.66 -5.11
C ALA A 166 -2.86 -17.08 -5.08
N ASP A 167 -3.79 -17.62 -5.87
CA ASP A 167 -5.20 -17.20 -5.97
C ASP A 167 -6.03 -17.56 -4.74
N THR A 168 -5.50 -18.44 -3.89
CA THR A 168 -6.08 -18.80 -2.60
C THR A 168 -4.98 -19.01 -1.58
N ALA A 169 -5.30 -18.83 -0.29
CA ALA A 169 -4.38 -19.14 0.79
C ALA A 169 -4.18 -20.66 0.93
N TYR A 170 -2.98 -21.09 1.35
CA TYR A 170 -2.66 -22.49 1.66
C TYR A 170 -3.60 -23.07 2.74
N SER A 171 -3.99 -22.26 3.72
CA SER A 171 -4.95 -22.62 4.78
C SER A 171 -6.35 -22.94 4.24
N ALA A 172 -6.75 -22.34 3.12
CA ALA A 172 -8.01 -22.59 2.46
C ALA A 172 -7.91 -23.75 1.45
N ASN A 173 -6.76 -23.93 0.80
CA ASN A 173 -6.49 -25.05 -0.10
C ASN A 173 -4.99 -25.44 -0.05
N PRO A 174 -4.65 -26.56 0.62
CA PRO A 174 -3.25 -26.99 0.77
C PRO A 174 -2.53 -27.34 -0.55
N ALA A 175 -3.28 -27.61 -1.62
CA ALA A 175 -2.69 -27.84 -2.94
C ALA A 175 -2.19 -26.53 -3.59
N ARG A 176 -2.74 -25.38 -3.18
CA ARG A 176 -2.45 -24.05 -3.74
C ARG A 176 -1.77 -23.17 -2.69
N GLY A 177 -1.64 -21.89 -2.99
CA GLY A 177 -0.96 -20.90 -2.16
C GLY A 177 0.26 -20.30 -2.84
N VAL A 178 0.73 -19.19 -2.26
CA VAL A 178 2.05 -18.67 -2.59
C VAL A 178 3.11 -19.74 -2.30
N GLN A 179 4.09 -19.84 -3.19
CA GLN A 179 5.16 -20.82 -3.08
C GLN A 179 6.48 -20.09 -2.80
N LEU A 180 7.10 -20.40 -1.67
CA LEU A 180 8.34 -19.79 -1.23
C LEU A 180 9.52 -20.76 -1.42
N TYR A 181 10.52 -20.37 -2.19
CA TYR A 181 11.78 -21.10 -2.33
C TYR A 181 12.90 -20.26 -1.73
N MET A 182 13.37 -20.64 -0.54
CA MET A 182 14.50 -19.98 0.11
C MET A 182 15.56 -20.98 0.55
N SER A 183 16.78 -20.50 0.73
CA SER A 183 17.87 -21.22 1.37
C SER A 183 18.66 -20.23 2.22
N CYS A 184 19.22 -20.65 3.36
CA CYS A 184 20.10 -19.78 4.12
C CYS A 184 21.56 -20.09 3.85
N ILE A 185 22.35 -19.06 3.67
CA ILE A 185 23.78 -19.14 3.36
C ILE A 185 24.54 -18.56 4.55
N GLN A 186 25.50 -19.31 5.08
CA GLN A 186 26.37 -18.84 6.16
C GLN A 186 27.47 -17.95 5.61
N ILE A 187 27.52 -16.70 6.08
CA ILE A 187 28.57 -15.75 5.74
C ILE A 187 29.23 -15.16 6.99
N GLU A 188 30.49 -14.76 6.85
CA GLU A 188 31.25 -13.97 7.82
C GLU A 188 31.56 -12.62 7.16
N VAL A 189 30.97 -11.56 7.70
CA VAL A 189 31.31 -10.19 7.28
C VAL A 189 32.56 -9.76 8.03
N GLN A 190 33.57 -9.29 7.30
CA GLN A 190 34.88 -8.89 7.86
C GLN A 190 35.11 -7.37 7.91
N SER A 191 34.09 -6.56 7.61
CA SER A 191 34.15 -5.10 7.60
C SER A 191 33.63 -4.44 8.88
N SER A 192 34.18 -3.28 9.26
CA SER A 192 33.74 -2.49 10.41
C SER A 192 32.59 -1.53 10.06
N GLY A 193 31.42 -2.08 9.71
CA GLY A 193 30.22 -1.29 9.40
C GLY A 193 29.29 -1.07 10.61
N SER A 194 28.05 -0.64 10.34
CA SER A 194 27.04 -0.38 11.37
C SER A 194 26.30 -1.65 11.78
N ALA A 195 25.76 -1.68 13.00
CA ALA A 195 24.86 -2.76 13.43
C ALA A 195 23.62 -2.84 12.52
N LEU A 196 23.10 -4.05 12.33
CA LEU A 196 21.82 -4.23 11.65
C LEU A 196 20.69 -3.52 12.41
N PRO A 197 19.76 -2.83 11.72
CA PRO A 197 18.55 -2.33 12.35
C PRO A 197 17.65 -3.47 12.83
N SER A 198 16.58 -3.14 13.56
CA SER A 198 15.57 -4.14 13.94
C SER A 198 14.96 -4.78 12.69
N GLY A 199 14.88 -6.11 12.69
CA GLY A 199 14.37 -6.90 11.58
C GLY A 199 12.91 -7.29 11.73
N VAL A 200 12.48 -8.21 10.87
CA VAL A 200 11.16 -8.87 10.92
C VAL A 200 11.30 -10.32 11.35
N ALA A 201 10.19 -10.92 11.78
CA ALA A 201 10.12 -12.33 12.15
C ALA A 201 9.54 -13.20 11.03
N PHE A 202 10.09 -14.41 10.91
CA PHE A 202 9.55 -15.50 10.12
C PHE A 202 9.40 -16.73 11.03
N PRO A 203 8.22 -17.37 11.09
CA PRO A 203 6.92 -16.91 10.59
C PRO A 203 6.48 -15.61 11.30
N GLY A 204 5.54 -14.87 10.70
CA GLY A 204 4.99 -13.63 11.29
C GLY A 204 4.92 -12.43 10.33
N LEU A 205 5.89 -12.29 9.42
CA LEU A 205 5.83 -11.26 8.37
C LEU A 205 4.58 -11.43 7.50
N PHE A 206 4.30 -12.67 7.09
CA PHE A 206 3.18 -13.00 6.23
C PHE A 206 1.82 -12.98 6.96
N TYR A 207 1.77 -13.21 8.29
CA TYR A 207 0.52 -13.07 9.08
C TYR A 207 0.14 -11.63 9.37
N LYS A 208 1.11 -10.71 9.40
CA LYS A 208 0.78 -9.29 9.33
C LYS A 208 0.08 -8.94 8.01
N ALA A 209 0.17 -9.77 6.96
CA ALA A 209 -0.62 -9.58 5.74
C ALA A 209 -2.04 -10.16 5.83
N GLU A 210 -2.28 -11.20 6.64
CA GLU A 210 -3.63 -11.74 6.91
C GLU A 210 -4.37 -10.93 8.00
N GLY A 211 -3.65 -10.15 8.81
CA GLY A 211 -4.19 -9.10 9.67
C GLY A 211 -3.72 -7.73 9.22
N ARG A 212 -4.45 -7.12 8.27
CA ARG A 212 -4.40 -5.70 7.83
C ARG A 212 -3.14 -4.94 8.27
N LEU A 213 -2.16 -4.81 7.39
CA LEU A 213 -1.08 -3.82 7.53
C LEU A 213 -1.64 -2.39 7.36
N PRO A 214 -1.77 -1.54 8.40
CA PRO A 214 -1.72 -0.10 8.19
C PRO A 214 -0.25 0.27 7.92
N PRO A 215 0.13 0.96 6.84
CA PRO A 215 -0.66 1.56 5.75
C PRO A 215 -0.18 1.03 4.38
N PHE A 216 -0.48 -0.24 4.04
CA PHE A 216 -0.13 -0.78 2.72
C PHE A 216 -1.42 -1.13 1.96
N LYS A 217 -1.71 -0.39 0.88
CA LYS A 217 -2.76 -0.76 -0.08
C LYS A 217 -2.34 -2.02 -0.82
N ILE A 218 -2.97 -3.15 -0.54
CA ILE A 218 -3.00 -4.30 -1.45
C ILE A 218 -4.15 -4.03 -2.43
N SER A 219 -3.84 -3.57 -3.64
CA SER A 219 -4.86 -3.49 -4.70
C SER A 219 -4.81 -4.76 -5.55
N PHE A 220 -5.87 -5.57 -5.50
CA PHE A 220 -6.10 -6.65 -6.45
C PHE A 220 -6.74 -6.05 -7.71
N HIS A 221 -5.94 -5.69 -8.71
CA HIS A 221 -6.49 -5.34 -10.02
C HIS A 221 -6.61 -6.60 -10.87
N LEU A 222 -7.80 -7.21 -10.84
CA LEU A 222 -8.29 -8.12 -11.87
C LEU A 222 -8.46 -7.31 -13.16
N THR A 223 -7.50 -7.42 -14.08
CA THR A 223 -7.76 -7.19 -15.50
C THR A 223 -7.25 -8.39 -16.27
N ASP A 224 -8.01 -8.79 -17.29
CA ASP A 224 -8.01 -10.10 -17.93
C ASP A 224 -6.64 -10.59 -18.43
N ARG A 225 -5.89 -11.26 -17.55
CA ARG A 225 -4.97 -12.40 -17.79
C ARG A 225 -4.15 -12.62 -16.51
N LEU A 226 -4.21 -13.86 -16.00
CA LEU A 226 -3.60 -14.30 -14.74
C LEU A 226 -2.14 -13.83 -14.57
N ALA A 227 -1.93 -12.87 -13.69
CA ALA A 227 -0.69 -12.63 -13.00
C ALA A 227 -1.05 -12.09 -11.61
N ILE A 228 -0.92 -12.93 -10.59
CA ILE A 228 -0.97 -12.46 -9.21
C ILE A 228 0.36 -11.75 -9.01
N VAL A 229 0.30 -10.41 -8.89
CA VAL A 229 1.47 -9.59 -8.71
C VAL A 229 1.51 -9.13 -7.25
N CYS A 230 2.34 -9.76 -6.41
CA CYS A 230 2.69 -9.14 -5.13
C CYS A 230 3.73 -8.05 -5.43
N ILE A 231 3.26 -6.92 -5.95
CA ILE A 231 4.05 -5.70 -6.05
C ILE A 231 4.18 -5.16 -4.63
N MET A 232 5.26 -5.50 -3.91
CA MET A 232 5.75 -4.60 -2.85
C MET A 232 6.44 -3.41 -3.54
N THR A 233 5.67 -2.60 -4.26
CA THR A 233 6.05 -1.22 -4.52
C THR A 233 5.79 -0.52 -3.21
N ILE A 234 6.79 0.19 -2.70
CA ILE A 234 6.54 1.31 -1.81
C ILE A 234 5.69 2.30 -2.61
N SER A 235 4.37 2.14 -2.56
CA SER A 235 3.44 3.05 -3.24
C SER A 235 3.39 4.30 -2.40
N VAL A 236 4.17 5.30 -2.81
CA VAL A 236 3.99 6.67 -2.33
C VAL A 236 2.54 7.04 -2.58
N SER A 237 1.75 7.14 -1.51
CA SER A 237 0.37 7.60 -1.62
C SER A 237 0.36 9.11 -1.50
N GLN A 238 -0.21 9.78 -2.49
CA GLN A 238 -0.25 11.22 -2.54
C GLN A 238 -1.63 11.75 -2.18
N TYR A 239 -1.68 12.53 -1.10
CA TYR A 239 -2.91 13.10 -0.54
C TYR A 239 -2.95 14.60 -0.82
N LEU A 240 -4.11 15.08 -1.26
CA LEU A 240 -4.42 16.51 -1.31
C LEU A 240 -5.49 16.81 -0.27
N VAL A 241 -5.19 17.66 0.71
CA VAL A 241 -6.13 18.06 1.76
C VAL A 241 -6.51 19.52 1.57
N ILE A 242 -7.78 19.77 1.25
CA ILE A 242 -8.32 21.12 1.06
C ILE A 242 -8.73 21.72 2.40
N GLY A 243 -8.09 22.83 2.79
CA GLY A 243 -8.33 23.49 4.07
C GLY A 243 -7.63 22.76 5.23
N ALA A 244 -6.31 22.68 5.16
CA ALA A 244 -5.46 21.85 6.01
C ALA A 244 -4.70 22.60 7.11
N ASN A 245 -4.95 23.90 7.27
CA ASN A 245 -4.14 24.76 8.13
C ASN A 245 -4.57 24.76 9.62
N ARG A 246 -5.72 24.17 9.97
CA ARG A 246 -6.20 24.01 11.35
C ARG A 246 -7.21 22.87 11.50
N GLY A 247 -7.60 22.58 12.74
CA GLY A 247 -8.69 21.66 13.07
C GLY A 247 -8.49 20.26 12.46
N LEU A 248 -9.57 19.70 11.91
CA LEU A 248 -9.57 18.37 11.29
C LEU A 248 -8.62 18.26 10.10
N GLY A 249 -8.53 19.29 9.26
CA GLY A 249 -7.66 19.29 8.09
C GLY A 249 -6.18 19.17 8.46
N LEU A 250 -5.76 19.88 9.51
CA LEU A 250 -4.38 19.78 10.01
C LEU A 250 -4.11 18.42 10.66
N GLU A 251 -5.10 17.86 11.38
CA GLU A 251 -4.97 16.54 11.96
C GLU A 251 -4.89 15.43 10.89
N PHE A 252 -5.60 15.58 9.76
CA PHE A 252 -5.38 14.73 8.58
C PHE A 252 -3.93 14.76 8.16
N VAL A 253 -3.34 15.95 7.97
CA VAL A 253 -1.93 16.08 7.57
C VAL A 253 -1.01 15.37 8.56
N ARG A 254 -1.18 15.61 9.87
CA ARG A 254 -0.36 14.96 10.91
C ARG A 254 -0.42 13.45 10.83
N GLN A 255 -1.62 12.87 10.74
CA GLN A 255 -1.76 11.42 10.73
C GLN A 255 -1.29 10.80 9.42
N LEU A 256 -1.54 11.45 8.28
CA LEU A 256 -1.06 11.00 6.98
C LEU A 256 0.48 10.99 6.93
N LEU A 257 1.15 11.97 7.53
CA LEU A 257 2.62 12.03 7.57
C LEU A 257 3.28 11.01 8.50
N ARG A 258 2.53 10.34 9.39
CA ARG A 258 3.04 9.23 10.22
C ARG A 258 3.51 8.04 9.38
N THR A 259 2.97 7.92 8.17
CA THR A 259 3.43 6.97 7.14
C THR A 259 4.59 7.60 6.37
N PRO A 260 5.82 7.07 6.46
CA PRO A 260 7.00 7.64 5.81
C PRO A 260 6.87 7.81 4.30
N GLU A 261 6.09 6.95 3.66
CA GLU A 261 5.90 6.89 2.22
C GLU A 261 4.89 7.91 1.71
N ASN A 262 4.04 8.46 2.58
CA ASN A 262 2.99 9.38 2.17
C ASN A 262 3.59 10.75 1.82
N LYS A 263 3.08 11.31 0.73
CA LYS A 263 3.22 12.73 0.40
C LYS A 263 1.89 13.43 0.62
N VAL A 264 1.93 14.58 1.26
CA VAL A 264 0.75 15.37 1.58
C VAL A 264 0.91 16.77 1.01
N ILE A 265 -0.05 17.15 0.18
CA ILE A 265 -0.24 18.52 -0.30
C ILE A 265 -1.38 19.10 0.53
N ALA A 266 -1.06 20.10 1.34
CA ALA A 266 -1.94 20.73 2.29
C ALA A 266 -2.29 22.14 1.78
N THR A 267 -3.58 22.43 1.57
CA THR A 267 -3.97 23.76 1.11
C THR A 267 -4.38 24.68 2.23
N TYR A 268 -4.16 25.97 2.03
CA TYR A 268 -4.54 27.03 2.96
C TYR A 268 -5.04 28.26 2.21
N ARG A 269 -5.94 29.02 2.83
CA ARG A 269 -6.43 30.28 2.26
C ARG A 269 -5.63 31.48 2.76
N ASP A 270 -5.38 31.52 4.05
CA ASP A 270 -4.79 32.65 4.77
C ASP A 270 -3.38 32.28 5.26
N ALA A 271 -2.37 32.97 4.73
CA ALA A 271 -0.97 32.72 5.05
C ALA A 271 -0.63 33.06 6.51
N SER A 272 -1.43 33.89 7.18
CA SER A 272 -1.21 34.24 8.60
C SER A 272 -1.48 33.08 9.57
N LYS A 273 -2.09 31.98 9.09
CA LYS A 273 -2.47 30.82 9.91
C LYS A 273 -1.72 29.55 9.50
N LEU A 274 -0.44 29.68 9.18
CA LEU A 274 0.40 28.58 8.68
C LEU A 274 1.39 28.01 9.70
N ASP A 275 1.53 28.61 10.87
CA ASP A 275 2.59 28.28 11.82
C ASP A 275 2.66 26.79 12.16
N GLU A 276 1.53 26.15 12.45
CA GLU A 276 1.51 24.71 12.77
C GLU A 276 1.85 23.83 11.57
N LEU A 277 1.44 24.22 10.36
CA LEU A 277 1.72 23.48 9.13
C LEU A 277 3.20 23.62 8.73
N ASN A 278 3.75 24.83 8.86
CA ASN A 278 5.17 25.12 8.64
C ASN A 278 6.05 24.38 9.64
N LYS A 279 5.65 24.39 10.93
CA LYS A 279 6.33 23.62 11.97
C LYS A 279 6.37 22.13 11.61
N LEU A 280 5.23 21.56 11.22
CA LEU A 280 5.13 20.15 10.82
C LEU A 280 5.99 19.85 9.59
N GLY A 281 6.06 20.75 8.60
CA GLY A 281 6.91 20.59 7.42
C GLY A 281 8.41 20.71 7.70
N SER A 282 8.79 21.46 8.75
CA SER A 282 10.19 21.64 9.17
C SER A 282 10.77 20.45 9.94
N GLU A 283 9.93 19.52 10.40
CA GLU A 283 10.38 18.31 11.07
C GLU A 283 11.20 17.44 10.12
N ARG A 284 12.39 16.98 10.56
CA ARG A 284 13.30 16.16 9.74
C ARG A 284 12.63 14.90 9.20
N SER A 285 11.70 14.31 9.95
CA SER A 285 10.91 13.15 9.52
C SER A 285 10.00 13.45 8.34
N ASN A 286 9.60 14.71 8.12
CA ASN A 286 8.62 15.14 7.11
C ASN A 286 9.27 15.86 5.92
N ALA A 287 10.60 15.99 5.92
CA ALA A 287 11.35 16.69 4.88
C ALA A 287 11.02 16.16 3.47
N GLY A 288 10.55 17.05 2.59
CA GLY A 288 10.17 16.73 1.21
C GLY A 288 8.85 15.93 1.06
N ARG A 289 8.08 15.76 2.15
CA ARG A 289 6.83 14.99 2.16
C ARG A 289 5.58 15.85 2.40
N LEU A 290 5.73 17.04 2.96
CA LEU A 290 4.65 18.01 3.13
C LEU A 290 4.90 19.21 2.22
N GLU A 291 3.89 19.56 1.43
CA GLU A 291 3.87 20.76 0.62
C GLU A 291 2.64 21.60 0.93
N SER A 292 2.82 22.92 1.01
CA SER A 292 1.74 23.87 1.28
C SER A 292 1.41 24.65 0.02
N VAL A 293 0.14 24.64 -0.41
CA VAL A 293 -0.33 25.37 -1.60
C VAL A 293 -1.44 26.34 -1.22
N ARG A 294 -1.34 27.60 -1.64
CA ARG A 294 -2.40 28.58 -1.40
C ARG A 294 -3.60 28.27 -2.31
N LEU A 295 -4.78 28.21 -1.72
CA LEU A 295 -6.03 28.00 -2.45
C LEU A 295 -7.20 28.65 -1.71
N ASP A 296 -7.98 29.45 -2.43
CA ASP A 296 -9.35 29.81 -2.04
C ASP A 296 -10.35 29.01 -2.87
N MET A 297 -11.09 28.15 -2.20
CA MET A 297 -12.07 27.25 -2.82
C MET A 297 -13.24 28.00 -3.47
N ASN A 298 -13.49 29.25 -3.10
CA ASN A 298 -14.56 30.06 -3.65
C ASN A 298 -14.13 30.91 -4.86
N ASP A 299 -12.85 30.89 -5.21
CA ASP A 299 -12.27 31.60 -6.35
C ASP A 299 -11.82 30.59 -7.43
N ASP A 300 -12.40 30.69 -8.61
CA ASP A 300 -12.13 29.77 -9.72
C ASP A 300 -10.71 29.87 -10.27
N GLU A 301 -10.18 31.10 -10.39
CA GLU A 301 -8.80 31.29 -10.85
C GLU A 301 -7.81 30.83 -9.78
N SER A 302 -8.13 30.99 -8.49
CA SER A 302 -7.34 30.39 -7.41
C SER A 302 -7.32 28.85 -7.50
N CYS A 303 -8.46 28.21 -7.74
CA CYS A 303 -8.56 26.75 -7.89
C CYS A 303 -7.75 26.26 -9.10
N LYS A 304 -7.89 26.93 -10.24
CA LYS A 304 -7.17 26.62 -11.49
C LYS A 304 -5.66 26.79 -11.35
N ALA A 305 -5.21 27.88 -10.72
CA ALA A 305 -3.79 28.13 -10.48
C ALA A 305 -3.19 27.04 -9.58
N ALA A 306 -3.86 26.70 -8.48
CA ALA A 306 -3.41 25.66 -7.56
C ALA A 306 -3.41 24.26 -8.22
N ALA A 307 -4.41 23.94 -9.06
CA ALA A 307 -4.45 22.69 -9.79
C ALA A 307 -3.27 22.54 -10.77
N ASN A 308 -2.91 23.62 -11.48
CA ASN A 308 -1.74 23.65 -12.36
C ASN A 308 -0.43 23.50 -11.59
N GLU A 309 -0.29 24.21 -10.46
CA GLU A 309 0.86 24.10 -9.58
C GLU A 309 1.04 22.66 -9.09
N ILE A 310 -0.02 22.05 -8.56
CA ILE A 310 0.00 20.68 -8.04
C ILE A 310 0.31 19.67 -9.14
N ARG A 311 -0.28 19.83 -10.33
CA ARG A 311 0.04 19.01 -11.50
C ARG A 311 1.53 19.05 -11.83
N SER A 312 2.12 20.25 -11.84
CA SER A 312 3.53 20.43 -12.21
C SER A 312 4.49 19.79 -11.21
N LYS A 313 4.17 19.86 -9.92
CA LYS A 313 5.05 19.39 -8.84
C LYS A 313 4.91 17.91 -8.57
N ALA A 314 3.69 17.40 -8.73
CA ALA A 314 3.30 16.15 -8.12
C ALA A 314 2.66 15.17 -9.12
N GLY A 315 2.30 15.64 -10.33
CA GLY A 315 1.80 14.82 -11.44
C GLY A 315 0.36 14.35 -11.26
N PHE A 316 0.12 13.53 -10.24
CA PHE A 316 -1.16 12.89 -9.93
C PHE A 316 -1.44 12.92 -8.43
N ILE A 317 -2.68 12.73 -8.00
CA ILE A 317 -3.06 12.52 -6.60
C ILE A 317 -3.85 11.23 -6.44
N ASP A 318 -3.73 10.56 -5.31
CA ASP A 318 -4.45 9.30 -5.04
C ASP A 318 -5.68 9.52 -4.16
N THR A 319 -5.67 10.56 -3.33
CA THR A 319 -6.79 10.89 -2.45
C THR A 319 -6.95 12.39 -2.30
N LEU A 320 -8.11 12.89 -2.72
CA LEU A 320 -8.53 14.27 -2.55
C LEU A 320 -9.49 14.36 -1.36
N ILE A 321 -9.10 15.07 -0.31
CA ILE A 321 -9.89 15.28 0.91
C ILE A 321 -10.39 16.72 0.94
N ILE A 322 -11.70 16.91 0.79
CA ILE A 322 -12.36 18.21 0.88
C ILE A 322 -12.89 18.40 2.31
N ASN A 323 -12.03 18.99 3.16
CA ASN A 323 -12.32 19.29 4.56
C ASN A 323 -12.97 20.67 4.75
N ALA A 324 -12.64 21.64 3.90
CA ALA A 324 -13.11 23.01 4.03
C ALA A 324 -14.64 23.11 4.04
N GLY A 325 -15.18 23.86 5.02
CA GLY A 325 -16.59 24.15 5.16
C GLY A 325 -16.84 25.06 6.36
N ILE A 326 -18.04 25.65 6.41
CA ILE A 326 -18.46 26.55 7.50
C ILE A 326 -19.78 26.07 8.10
N ILE A 327 -20.04 26.50 9.32
CA ILE A 327 -21.33 26.40 10.00
C ILE A 327 -21.85 27.81 10.23
N ASP A 328 -23.16 27.96 10.29
CA ASP A 328 -23.83 29.20 10.68
C ASP A 328 -24.63 29.00 11.97
N ASP A 329 -24.96 30.10 12.65
CA ASP A 329 -25.68 30.06 13.94
C ASP A 329 -27.21 30.03 13.76
N THR A 330 -27.69 29.40 12.68
CA THR A 330 -29.13 29.39 12.39
C THR A 330 -29.86 28.40 13.28
N ASN A 331 -30.92 28.86 13.95
CA ASN A 331 -31.86 28.03 14.70
C ASN A 331 -33.29 28.02 14.12
N SER A 332 -33.58 28.85 13.12
CA SER A 332 -34.89 28.92 12.46
C SER A 332 -34.75 29.23 10.97
N LEU A 333 -35.27 28.35 10.10
CA LEU A 333 -35.32 28.60 8.66
C LEU A 333 -36.28 29.72 8.29
N LEU A 334 -37.36 29.90 9.07
CA LEU A 334 -38.37 30.92 8.80
C LEU A 334 -37.84 32.34 8.98
N GLN A 335 -36.74 32.50 9.70
CA GLN A 335 -36.09 33.78 9.99
C GLN A 335 -34.72 33.91 9.32
N LYS A 336 -34.32 32.92 8.50
CA LYS A 336 -32.98 32.89 7.92
C LYS A 336 -32.89 33.90 6.77
N ASN A 337 -31.89 34.78 6.85
CA ASN A 337 -31.48 35.60 5.72
C ASN A 337 -31.01 34.71 4.55
N ILE A 338 -31.55 34.97 3.36
CA ILE A 338 -31.31 34.15 2.17
C ILE A 338 -29.88 34.30 1.64
N ASP A 339 -29.27 35.48 1.76
CA ASP A 339 -27.89 35.70 1.32
C ASP A 339 -26.89 34.95 2.21
N ASP A 340 -27.15 34.88 3.53
CA ASP A 340 -26.35 34.06 4.43
C ASP A 340 -26.47 32.57 4.09
N LEU A 341 -27.68 32.11 3.75
CA LEU A 341 -27.90 30.73 3.30
C LEU A 341 -27.19 30.47 1.96
N ALA A 342 -27.22 31.42 1.03
CA ALA A 342 -26.51 31.33 -0.24
C ALA A 342 -24.99 31.27 -0.03
N ASN A 343 -24.44 32.06 0.89
CA ASN A 343 -23.03 32.00 1.27
C ASN A 343 -22.67 30.65 1.92
N LEU A 344 -23.54 30.10 2.75
CA LEU A 344 -23.37 28.76 3.31
C LEU A 344 -23.30 27.70 2.21
N PHE A 345 -24.21 27.77 1.22
CA PHE A 345 -24.21 26.90 0.04
C PHE A 345 -22.96 27.09 -0.83
N GLN A 346 -22.51 28.33 -1.01
CA GLN A 346 -21.29 28.64 -1.73
C GLN A 346 -20.10 27.89 -1.12
N ASN A 347 -19.97 27.92 0.21
CA ASN A 347 -18.85 27.30 0.92
C ASN A 347 -18.98 25.78 1.07
N ASN A 348 -20.18 25.26 1.31
CA ASN A 348 -20.37 23.84 1.65
C ASN A 348 -20.76 22.95 0.47
N VAL A 349 -21.18 23.53 -0.65
CA VAL A 349 -21.67 22.80 -1.83
C VAL A 349 -20.93 23.23 -3.10
N LEU A 350 -21.01 24.52 -3.46
CA LEU A 350 -20.44 24.99 -4.72
C LEU A 350 -18.91 25.02 -4.71
N GLY A 351 -18.30 25.37 -3.58
CA GLY A 351 -16.87 25.28 -3.36
C GLY A 351 -16.34 23.85 -3.55
N PRO A 352 -16.87 22.85 -2.83
CA PRO A 352 -16.49 21.45 -3.02
C PRO A 352 -16.72 20.94 -4.45
N LEU A 353 -17.78 21.38 -5.15
CA LEU A 353 -17.97 21.07 -6.57
C LEU A 353 -16.86 21.68 -7.44
N ARG A 354 -16.53 22.95 -7.23
CA ARG A 354 -15.46 23.65 -7.96
C ARG A 354 -14.11 22.97 -7.77
N ILE A 355 -13.78 22.57 -6.55
CA ILE A 355 -12.59 21.74 -6.29
C ILE A 355 -12.65 20.46 -7.09
N THR A 356 -13.79 19.75 -7.04
CA THR A 356 -13.92 18.49 -7.76
C THR A 356 -13.67 18.68 -9.26
N GLN A 357 -14.23 19.73 -9.87
CA GLN A 357 -14.05 20.04 -11.29
C GLN A 357 -12.58 20.29 -11.66
N HIS A 358 -11.82 21.03 -10.85
CA HIS A 358 -10.41 21.35 -11.14
C HIS A 358 -9.43 20.22 -10.79
N PHE A 359 -9.73 19.44 -9.75
CA PHE A 359 -8.78 18.48 -9.16
C PHE A 359 -9.10 17.02 -9.48
N ALA A 360 -10.34 16.65 -9.84
CA ALA A 360 -10.63 15.28 -10.28
C ALA A 360 -9.79 14.83 -11.48
N PRO A 361 -9.45 15.69 -12.48
CA PRO A 361 -8.54 15.31 -13.56
C PRO A 361 -7.11 14.97 -13.11
N LEU A 362 -6.72 15.31 -11.87
CA LEU A 362 -5.43 14.95 -11.29
C LEU A 362 -5.46 13.60 -10.58
N LEU A 363 -6.65 13.03 -10.33
CA LEU A 363 -6.75 11.73 -9.67
C LEU A 363 -6.12 10.64 -10.53
N ASN A 364 -5.33 9.79 -9.89
CA ASN A 364 -4.63 8.71 -10.56
C ASN A 364 -5.62 7.63 -11.01
N THR A 365 -5.90 7.56 -12.30
CA THR A 365 -6.84 6.59 -12.88
C THR A 365 -6.25 5.18 -13.05
N ARG A 366 -4.92 5.02 -12.86
CA ARG A 366 -4.25 3.72 -12.97
C ARG A 366 -4.45 2.83 -11.75
N GLN A 367 -4.99 3.37 -10.66
CA GLN A 367 -5.30 2.67 -9.43
C GLN A 367 -6.57 3.23 -8.80
N LEU A 368 -7.08 2.58 -7.75
CA LEU A 368 -8.24 3.09 -7.04
C LEU A 368 -7.89 4.38 -6.29
N SER A 369 -8.38 5.50 -6.81
CA SER A 369 -8.28 6.83 -6.22
C SER A 369 -9.54 7.20 -5.44
N LYS A 370 -9.45 8.19 -4.56
CA LYS A 370 -10.56 8.54 -3.64
C LYS A 370 -10.86 10.04 -3.61
N LEU A 371 -12.14 10.39 -3.72
CA LEU A 371 -12.66 11.74 -3.49
C LEU A 371 -13.47 11.75 -2.19
N VAL A 372 -13.00 12.46 -1.18
CA VAL A 372 -13.57 12.45 0.17
C VAL A 372 -14.22 13.80 0.46
N PHE A 373 -15.50 13.76 0.81
CA PHE A 373 -16.24 14.92 1.30
C PHE A 373 -16.49 14.78 2.80
N LEU A 374 -16.11 15.80 3.55
CA LEU A 374 -16.51 15.93 4.96
C LEU A 374 -17.92 16.51 5.04
N THR A 375 -18.85 15.63 5.34
CA THR A 375 -20.26 15.94 5.55
C THR A 375 -20.61 15.92 7.04
N SER A 376 -21.88 15.86 7.41
CA SER A 376 -22.33 15.82 8.80
C SER A 376 -23.62 15.03 8.94
N GLN A 377 -23.78 14.27 10.03
CA GLN A 377 -25.03 13.55 10.34
C GLN A 377 -26.27 14.45 10.36
N ILE A 378 -26.09 15.76 10.55
CA ILE A 378 -27.17 16.77 10.47
C ILE A 378 -27.71 16.89 9.02
N GLY A 379 -26.92 16.51 8.02
CA GLY A 379 -27.34 16.39 6.63
C GLY A 379 -28.13 15.12 6.30
N SER A 380 -28.44 14.26 7.30
CA SER A 380 -29.34 13.12 7.10
C SER A 380 -30.79 13.59 7.04
N ILE A 381 -31.43 13.38 5.90
CA ILE A 381 -32.86 13.62 5.68
C ILE A 381 -33.70 12.76 6.63
N SER A 382 -33.33 11.48 6.78
CA SER A 382 -34.00 10.50 7.64
C SER A 382 -33.98 10.92 9.11
N ARG A 383 -32.90 11.58 9.57
CA ARG A 383 -32.75 12.09 10.94
C ARG A 383 -33.16 13.56 11.10
N GLY A 384 -33.51 14.25 10.00
CA GLY A 384 -33.62 15.71 9.94
C GLY A 384 -34.77 16.35 10.72
N LYS A 385 -35.74 15.56 11.22
CA LYS A 385 -36.91 16.07 11.98
C LYS A 385 -36.55 16.60 13.39
N ASN A 386 -35.28 16.73 13.76
CA ASN A 386 -34.85 17.27 15.05
C ASN A 386 -34.63 18.81 15.04
N GLY A 387 -34.61 19.44 13.85
CA GLY A 387 -34.47 20.90 13.70
C GLY A 387 -33.10 21.48 14.07
N ILE A 388 -32.09 20.64 14.33
CA ILE A 388 -30.75 21.08 14.74
C ILE A 388 -30.01 21.67 13.52
N SER A 389 -29.50 22.90 13.67
CA SER A 389 -28.70 23.61 12.66
C SER A 389 -29.26 23.50 11.23
N PRO A 390 -30.50 23.94 10.98
CA PRO A 390 -31.25 23.52 9.81
C PRO A 390 -30.63 23.99 8.48
N SER A 391 -30.08 25.21 8.41
CA SER A 391 -29.36 25.71 7.22
C SER A 391 -28.12 24.87 6.90
N TYR A 392 -27.32 24.57 7.93
CA TYR A 392 -26.15 23.70 7.81
C TYR A 392 -26.53 22.28 7.38
N GLY A 393 -27.56 21.71 8.00
CA GLY A 393 -28.13 20.41 7.62
C GLY A 393 -28.53 20.36 6.15
N ILE A 394 -29.27 21.35 5.67
CA ILE A 394 -29.65 21.47 4.26
C ILE A 394 -28.41 21.50 3.36
N SER A 395 -27.39 22.30 3.70
CA SER A 395 -26.16 22.37 2.90
C SER A 395 -25.42 21.02 2.85
N LYS A 396 -25.41 20.26 3.95
CA LYS A 396 -24.77 18.94 4.01
C LYS A 396 -25.61 17.85 3.34
N ALA A 397 -26.94 17.95 3.34
CA ALA A 397 -27.82 17.11 2.54
C ALA A 397 -27.61 17.33 1.03
N ALA A 398 -27.43 18.60 0.61
CA ALA A 398 -27.07 18.92 -0.77
C ALA A 398 -25.68 18.36 -1.15
N LEU A 399 -24.69 18.49 -0.28
CA LEU A 399 -23.36 17.88 -0.45
C LEU A 399 -23.45 16.35 -0.54
N ASN A 400 -24.30 15.71 0.25
CA ASN A 400 -24.56 14.27 0.20
C ASN A 400 -25.11 13.85 -1.17
N MET A 401 -26.13 14.55 -1.67
CA MET A 401 -26.68 14.28 -3.00
C MET A 401 -25.64 14.49 -4.11
N MET A 402 -24.85 15.56 -4.03
CA MET A 402 -23.77 15.80 -4.98
C MET A 402 -22.74 14.67 -4.97
N GLY A 403 -22.30 14.22 -3.78
CA GLY A 403 -21.40 13.08 -3.65
C GLY A 403 -21.96 11.80 -4.26
N ARG A 404 -23.27 11.54 -4.11
CA ARG A 404 -23.95 10.41 -4.78
C ARG A 404 -23.90 10.48 -6.29
N LYS A 405 -24.11 11.66 -6.87
CA LYS A 405 -24.07 11.84 -8.32
C LYS A 405 -22.63 11.72 -8.85
N LEU A 406 -21.67 12.31 -8.15
CA LEU A 406 -20.25 12.19 -8.48
C LEU A 406 -19.72 10.75 -8.37
N ALA A 407 -20.25 9.95 -7.44
CA ALA A 407 -19.88 8.54 -7.31
C ALA A 407 -20.14 7.77 -8.60
N HIS A 408 -21.29 8.02 -9.23
CA HIS A 408 -21.64 7.43 -10.53
C HIS A 408 -20.78 8.01 -11.67
N GLU A 409 -20.59 9.32 -11.70
CA GLU A 409 -19.85 10.00 -12.77
C GLU A 409 -18.35 9.63 -12.78
N LEU A 410 -17.76 9.38 -11.62
CA LEU A 410 -16.33 9.11 -11.46
C LEU A 410 -15.97 7.62 -11.43
N GLU A 411 -16.96 6.72 -11.34
CA GLU A 411 -16.76 5.27 -11.35
C GLU A 411 -15.95 4.77 -12.58
N PRO A 412 -16.23 5.23 -13.83
CA PRO A 412 -15.44 4.82 -14.99
C PRO A 412 -13.96 5.25 -14.93
N SER A 413 -13.64 6.26 -14.12
CA SER A 413 -12.26 6.74 -13.88
C SER A 413 -11.57 6.01 -12.72
N ASN A 414 -12.17 4.95 -12.18
CA ASN A 414 -11.67 4.17 -11.03
C ASN A 414 -11.46 5.05 -9.78
N VAL A 415 -12.40 5.98 -9.53
CA VAL A 415 -12.41 6.88 -8.37
C VAL A 415 -13.62 6.56 -7.50
N ALA A 416 -13.39 6.22 -6.24
CA ALA A 416 -14.45 6.05 -5.25
C ALA A 416 -14.74 7.37 -4.52
N VAL A 417 -16.02 7.67 -4.28
CA VAL A 417 -16.45 8.84 -3.51
C VAL A 417 -16.77 8.42 -2.07
N VAL A 418 -16.23 9.14 -1.09
CA VAL A 418 -16.42 8.89 0.34
C VAL A 418 -17.18 10.06 0.94
N LEU A 419 -18.38 9.81 1.46
CA LEU A 419 -19.14 10.78 2.24
C LEU A 419 -19.00 10.41 3.71
N VAL A 420 -18.29 11.23 4.49
CA VAL A 420 -17.98 10.88 5.89
C VAL A 420 -18.35 12.01 6.86
N HIS A 421 -19.07 11.63 7.92
CA HIS A 421 -19.33 12.47 9.08
C HIS A 421 -18.21 12.26 10.14
N PRO A 422 -17.50 13.33 10.56
CA PRO A 422 -16.37 13.20 11.49
C PRO A 422 -16.75 12.90 12.94
N GLY A 423 -18.03 12.82 13.29
CA GLY A 423 -18.48 12.92 14.67
C GLY A 423 -18.62 14.37 15.13
N TRP A 424 -19.00 14.59 16.39
CA TRP A 424 -18.94 15.90 17.03
C TRP A 424 -17.56 16.05 17.68
N VAL A 425 -16.71 16.89 17.08
CA VAL A 425 -15.26 16.92 17.35
C VAL A 425 -14.81 18.21 18.00
N GLN A 426 -13.92 18.12 18.99
CA GLN A 426 -13.29 19.23 19.72
C GLN A 426 -12.42 20.09 18.80
N THR A 427 -13.07 21.04 18.13
CA THR A 427 -12.49 22.02 17.21
C THR A 427 -13.17 23.36 17.47
N ASP A 428 -12.69 24.46 16.87
CA ASP A 428 -13.37 25.76 16.96
C ASP A 428 -14.87 25.67 16.60
N MET A 429 -15.22 24.80 15.63
CA MET A 429 -16.61 24.58 15.18
C MET A 429 -17.42 23.71 16.14
N GLY A 430 -16.80 22.70 16.77
CA GLY A 430 -17.49 21.78 17.66
C GLY A 430 -17.55 22.25 19.11
N GLY A 431 -16.67 23.16 19.52
CA GLY A 431 -16.55 23.62 20.89
C GLY A 431 -15.88 22.61 21.83
N PRO A 432 -15.60 23.02 23.09
CA PRO A 432 -14.86 22.21 24.04
C PRO A 432 -15.63 20.99 24.57
N ASN A 433 -16.97 21.01 24.49
CA ASN A 433 -17.83 19.95 25.02
C ASN A 433 -18.04 18.79 24.04
N ALA A 434 -17.43 18.86 22.85
CA ALA A 434 -17.52 17.79 21.88
C ALA A 434 -16.91 16.48 22.44
N PRO A 435 -17.57 15.32 22.26
CA PRO A 435 -17.15 14.07 22.89
C PRO A 435 -15.92 13.42 22.24
N ILE A 436 -15.56 13.83 21.03
CA ILE A 436 -14.51 13.18 20.23
C ILE A 436 -13.35 14.15 20.02
N THR A 437 -12.13 13.67 20.19
CA THR A 437 -10.92 14.44 19.85
C THR A 437 -10.66 14.44 18.34
N PRO A 438 -9.98 15.45 17.78
CA PRO A 438 -9.54 15.42 16.39
C PRO A 438 -8.77 14.13 16.04
N ALA A 439 -7.87 13.70 16.92
CA ALA A 439 -7.06 12.51 16.70
C ALA A 439 -7.90 11.22 16.55
N GLN A 440 -8.92 11.04 17.40
CA GLN A 440 -9.85 9.91 17.31
C GLN A 440 -10.67 9.96 16.02
N SER A 441 -11.26 11.13 15.72
CA SER A 441 -12.08 11.35 14.52
C SER A 441 -11.30 11.03 13.25
N ILE A 442 -10.13 11.64 13.05
CA ILE A 442 -9.31 11.42 11.85
C ILE A 442 -8.82 9.98 11.75
N SER A 443 -8.41 9.36 12.87
CA SER A 443 -7.95 7.97 12.86
C SER A 443 -9.05 7.01 12.39
N GLY A 444 -10.29 7.21 12.84
CA GLY A 444 -11.43 6.46 12.33
C GLY A 444 -11.73 6.77 10.87
N MET A 445 -11.81 8.04 10.49
CA MET A 445 -12.10 8.44 9.10
C MET A 445 -11.07 7.89 8.13
N LEU A 446 -9.79 7.88 8.46
CA LEU A 446 -8.76 7.26 7.62
C LEU A 446 -9.00 5.75 7.42
N LYS A 447 -9.52 5.03 8.42
CA LYS A 447 -9.92 3.62 8.27
C LYS A 447 -11.14 3.47 7.35
N VAL A 448 -12.09 4.40 7.41
CA VAL A 448 -13.26 4.42 6.50
C VAL A 448 -12.81 4.70 5.07
N ILE A 449 -12.05 5.79 4.88
CA ILE A 449 -11.47 6.17 3.60
C ILE A 449 -10.70 5.00 3.01
N ASP A 450 -9.89 4.28 3.79
CA ASP A 450 -9.15 3.10 3.32
C ASP A 450 -10.06 1.94 2.86
N LYS A 451 -11.17 1.67 3.55
CA LYS A 451 -12.09 0.57 3.21
C LYS A 451 -13.00 0.82 2.01
N VAL A 452 -13.29 2.09 1.69
CA VAL A 452 -14.21 2.40 0.59
C VAL A 452 -13.58 2.04 -0.75
N ASP A 453 -14.33 1.30 -1.57
CA ASP A 453 -14.03 0.89 -2.94
C ASP A 453 -15.16 1.33 -3.89
N LEU A 454 -15.17 0.86 -5.14
CA LEU A 454 -16.22 1.22 -6.10
C LEU A 454 -17.61 0.66 -5.71
N LYS A 455 -17.67 -0.48 -4.99
CA LYS A 455 -18.94 -1.14 -4.65
C LYS A 455 -19.74 -0.35 -3.61
N ASN A 456 -19.04 0.30 -2.69
CA ASN A 456 -19.63 1.16 -1.67
C ASN A 456 -19.32 2.66 -1.89
N SER A 457 -18.94 3.02 -3.12
CA SER A 457 -18.73 4.40 -3.55
C SER A 457 -20.01 5.21 -3.40
N GLY A 458 -19.89 6.41 -2.84
CA GLY A 458 -21.02 7.28 -2.55
C GLY A 458 -21.91 6.78 -1.41
N GLU A 459 -21.52 5.78 -0.63
CA GLU A 459 -22.20 5.48 0.64
C GLU A 459 -21.87 6.51 1.73
N TYR A 460 -22.74 6.58 2.73
CA TYR A 460 -22.67 7.57 3.79
C TYR A 460 -22.19 6.96 5.11
N TRP A 461 -21.07 7.45 5.61
CA TRP A 461 -20.35 6.85 6.73
C TRP A 461 -20.19 7.79 7.92
N GLN A 462 -20.14 7.22 9.11
CA GLN A 462 -19.63 7.84 10.31
C GLN A 462 -18.12 7.53 10.45
N TRP A 463 -17.39 8.39 11.17
CA TRP A 463 -15.95 8.26 11.39
C TRP A 463 -15.50 6.90 11.94
N ASP A 464 -16.35 6.18 12.67
CA ASP A 464 -16.06 4.85 13.22
C ASP A 464 -16.38 3.68 12.26
N GLY A 465 -16.93 3.98 11.08
CA GLY A 465 -17.32 3.01 10.05
C GLY A 465 -18.77 2.56 10.12
N GLN A 466 -19.59 3.11 11.02
CA GLN A 466 -21.04 2.90 10.96
C GLN A 466 -21.62 3.58 9.70
N GLN A 467 -22.47 2.87 8.96
CA GLN A 467 -23.21 3.47 7.85
C GLN A 467 -24.36 4.33 8.40
N LEU A 468 -24.50 5.55 7.87
CA LEU A 468 -25.53 6.51 8.25
C LEU A 468 -26.69 6.47 7.26
N PRO A 469 -27.94 6.66 7.74
CA PRO A 469 -29.08 6.83 6.84
C PRO A 469 -28.98 8.17 6.11
N TRP A 470 -29.55 8.23 4.90
CA TRP A 470 -29.58 9.43 4.07
C TRP A 470 -30.29 10.59 4.71
#